data_AF-A0A537FM79-F1
#
_entry.id   AF-A0A537FM79-F1
#
_cell.length_a   1.000
_cell.length_b   1.000
_cell.length_c   1.000
_cell.angle_alpha   90.00
_cell.angle_beta   90.00
_cell.angle_gamma   90.00
#
_symmetry.space_group_name_H-M   'P 1'
#
loop_
_entity.id
_entity.type
_entity.pdbx_description
1 polymer ?
#
loop_
_entity_poly.entity_id
_entity_poly.type
_entity_poly.pdbx_seq_one_letter_code
_entity_poly.pdbx_strand_id
1 'polypeptide(L)' 'MLIVYGMSDSGNCYKVKLALEQLGLAYRWVEVDPVKGETASAAFLA' A
#
# COMPACT_ATOMS: atom_id res chain seq x y z
N MET A 1 10.98 -8.44 -5.74
CA MET A 1 10.34 -8.26 -4.41
C MET A 1 9.42 -7.07 -4.51
N LEU A 2 8.12 -7.24 -4.27
CA LEU A 2 7.12 -6.18 -4.46
C LEU A 2 7.17 -5.19 -3.29
N ILE A 3 6.92 -3.91 -3.56
CA ILE A 3 6.70 -2.89 -2.53
C ILE A 3 5.27 -2.38 -2.73
N VAL A 4 4.50 -2.40 -1.66
CA VAL A 4 3.10 -1.98 -1.66
C VAL A 4 2.97 -0.77 -0.76
N TYR A 5 2.61 0.36 -1.36
CA TYR A 5 2.28 1.59 -0.66
C TYR A 5 0.78 1.63 -0.43
N GLY A 6 0.35 1.63 0.82
CA GLY A 6 -1.07 1.58 1.14
C GLY A 6 -1.37 1.94 2.57
N MET A 7 -2.65 2.21 2.83
CA MET A 7 -3.18 2.44 4.17
C MET A 7 -3.83 1.14 4.66
N SER A 8 -3.39 0.59 5.78
CA SER A 8 -3.88 -0.68 6.32
C SER A 8 -5.39 -0.64 6.63
N ASP A 9 -5.90 0.54 6.95
CA ASP A 9 -7.33 0.79 7.23
C ASP A 9 -8.17 1.02 5.96
N SER A 10 -7.55 1.07 4.78
CA SER A 10 -8.27 1.20 3.51
C SER A 10 -8.77 -0.16 3.03
N GLY A 11 -10.09 -0.30 2.89
CA GLY A 11 -10.70 -1.50 2.31
C GLY A 11 -10.23 -1.83 0.89
N ASN A 12 -9.75 -0.84 0.12
CA ASN A 12 -9.16 -1.09 -1.20
C ASN A 12 -7.73 -1.62 -1.09
N CYS A 13 -6.91 -1.08 -0.18
CA CYS A 13 -5.57 -1.57 0.08
C CYS A 13 -5.60 -2.99 0.67
N TYR A 14 -6.63 -3.33 1.46
CA TYR A 14 -6.85 -4.68 1.95
C TYR A 14 -7.01 -5.72 0.83
N LYS A 15 -7.72 -5.39 -0.27
CA LYS A 15 -7.88 -6.32 -1.41
C LYS A 15 -6.54 -6.69 -2.05
N VAL A 16 -5.64 -5.71 -2.17
CA VAL A 16 -4.29 -5.93 -2.70
C VAL A 16 -3.50 -6.83 -1.75
N LYS A 17 -3.52 -6.53 -0.44
CA LYS A 17 -2.87 -7.35 0.58
C LYS A 17 -3.38 -8.79 0.55
N LEU A 18 -4.70 -8.99 0.53
CA LEU A 18 -5.33 -10.31 0.47
C LEU A 18 -4.89 -11.09 -0.78
N ALA A 19 -4.85 -10.46 -1.95
CA ALA A 19 -4.41 -11.11 -3.18
C ALA A 19 -2.93 -11.56 -3.09
N LEU A 20 -2.06 -10.73 -2.52
CA LEU A 20 -0.63 -11.07 -2.36
C LEU A 20 -0.43 -12.25 -1.42
N GLU A 21 -1.16 -12.28 -0.30
CA GLU A 21 -1.15 -13.40 0.65
C GLU A 21 -1.67 -14.69 0.00
N GLN A 22 -2.80 -14.62 -0.73
CA GLN A 22 -3.37 -15.79 -1.42
C GLN A 22 -2.47 -16.35 -2.52
N LEU A 23 -1.71 -15.49 -3.18
CA LEU A 23 -0.75 -15.86 -4.22
C LEU A 23 0.62 -16.27 -3.67
N GLY A 24 0.85 -16.15 -2.36
CA GLY A 24 2.14 -16.45 -1.72
C GLY A 24 3.28 -15.57 -2.22
N LEU A 25 2.99 -14.34 -2.65
CA LEU A 25 3.99 -13.43 -3.19
C LEU A 25 4.69 -12.66 -2.08
N ALA A 26 6.01 -12.65 -2.09
CA ALA A 26 6.79 -11.85 -1.13
C ALA A 26 6.68 -10.35 -1.46
N TYR A 27 6.24 -9.57 -0.47
CA TYR A 27 6.12 -8.12 -0.57
C TYR A 27 6.54 -7.41 0.72
N ARG A 28 6.95 -6.15 0.58
CA ARG A 28 7.13 -5.21 1.68
C ARG A 28 5.96 -4.24 1.69
N TRP A 29 5.35 -4.03 2.85
CA TRP A 29 4.34 -3.00 3.04
C TRP A 29 4.98 -1.68 3.48
N VAL A 30 4.53 -0.59 2.89
CA VAL A 30 4.86 0.79 3.29
C VAL A 30 3.54 1.49 3.58
N GLU A 31 3.38 1.88 4.84
CA GLU A 31 2.18 2.60 5.27
C GLU A 31 2.17 4.00 4.67
N VAL A 32 1.04 4.40 4.10
CA VAL A 32 0.82 5.76 3.54
C VAL A 32 -0.49 6.32 4.09
N ASP A 33 -0.40 7.49 4.70
CA ASP A 33 -1.51 8.19 5.36
C ASP A 33 -2.03 9.34 4.47
N PRO A 34 -3.19 9.16 3.79
CA PRO A 34 -3.79 10.21 2.99
C PRO A 34 -4.34 11.37 3.83
N VAL A 35 -4.66 11.18 5.12
CA VAL A 35 -5.12 12.25 6.01
C VAL A 35 -3.99 13.23 6.31
N LYS A 36 -2.74 12.74 6.37
CA LYS A 36 -1.53 13.57 6.44
C LYS A 36 -1.09 14.15 5.09
N GLY A 37 -1.81 13.85 4.01
CA GLY A 37 -1.49 14.32 2.66
C GLY A 37 -0.31 13.59 2.00
N GLU A 38 0.10 12.42 2.51
CA GLU A 38 1.27 11.70 2.00
C GLU A 38 1.07 11.24 0.54
N THR A 39 -0.17 10.95 0.14
CA THR A 39 -0.53 10.59 -1.24
C THR A 39 -0.46 11.76 -2.22
N ALA A 40 -0.42 13.00 -1.74
CA ALA A 40 -0.24 14.21 -2.55
C ALA A 40 1.21 14.71 -2.56
N SER A 41 2.11 14.04 -1.83
CA SER A 41 3.52 14.41 -1.78
C SER A 41 4.20 14.16 -3.12
N ALA A 42 5.18 15.00 -3.47
CA ALA A 42 5.97 14.80 -4.68
C ALA A 42 6.68 13.43 -4.71
N ALA A 43 7.03 12.87 -3.54
CA ALA A 43 7.62 11.55 -3.42
C ALA A 43 6.66 10.42 -3.80
N PHE A 44 5.35 10.60 -3.59
CA PHE A 44 4.33 9.61 -3.93
C PHE A 44 3.83 9.74 -5.38
N LEU A 45 3.90 10.94 -5.96
CA LEU A 45 3.42 11.23 -7.31
C LEU A 45 4.48 11.05 -8.43
N ALA A 46 5.73 10.75 -8.07
CA ALA A 46 6.86 10.65 -8.99
C ALA A 46 6.89 9.37 -9.82
#